data_AF-A0A382HLZ8-F1
#
_entry.id   AF-A0A382HLZ8-F1
#
_cell.length_a   1.000
_cell.length_b   1.000
_cell.length_c   1.000
_cell.angle_alpha   90.00
_cell.angle_beta   90.00
_cell.angle_gamma   90.00
#
_symmetry.space_group_name_H-M   'P 1'
#
loop_
_entity.id
_entity.type
_entity.pdbx_description
1 polymer ?
#
loop_
_entity_poly.entity_id
_entity_poly.type
_entity_poly.pdbx_seq_one_letter_code
_entity_poly.pdbx_strand_id
1 'polypeptide(L)' 'MVTARKSDNSINNRPPVFVVLQLSGGNDFMSTVIPYNDPHYFEYRKTVGIPEDDALHIDGGYAFHPSMGSVKN' A
#
# COMPACT_ATOMS: atom_id res chain seq x y z
N MET A 1 -5.56 32.96 -1.42
CA MET A 1 -6.61 33.52 -2.30
C MET A 1 -7.25 32.35 -3.03
N VAL A 2 -8.44 31.91 -2.60
CA VAL A 2 -9.21 30.87 -3.32
C VAL A 2 -10.30 31.59 -4.08
N THR A 3 -10.24 31.57 -5.41
CA THR A 3 -11.29 32.11 -6.26
C THR A 3 -12.34 31.02 -6.47
N ALA A 4 -13.57 31.27 -6.03
CA ALA A 4 -14.69 30.36 -6.29
C ALA A 4 -14.98 30.29 -7.80
N ARG A 5 -15.10 29.08 -8.34
CA ARG A 5 -15.57 28.82 -9.71
C ARG A 5 -17.05 28.41 -9.68
N LYS A 6 -17.81 28.90 -10.66
CA LYS A 6 -19.22 28.59 -10.88
C LYS A 6 -19.40 27.08 -11.13
N SER A 7 -20.37 26.44 -10.47
CA SER A 7 -20.62 25.00 -10.64
C SER A 7 -21.23 24.70 -12.00
N ASP A 8 -20.50 23.99 -12.84
CA ASP A 8 -21.02 23.34 -14.04
C ASP A 8 -21.57 21.96 -13.67
N ASN A 9 -22.80 21.66 -14.08
CA ASN A 9 -23.60 20.53 -13.58
C ASN A 9 -23.58 19.33 -14.54
N SER A 10 -22.55 19.20 -15.37
CA SER A 10 -22.35 18.04 -16.24
C SER A 10 -21.48 16.98 -15.54
N ILE A 11 -22.01 15.77 -15.40
CA ILE A 11 -21.37 14.63 -14.71
C ILE A 11 -19.99 14.26 -15.28
N ASN A 12 -19.65 14.74 -16.48
CA ASN A 12 -18.43 14.42 -17.23
C ASN A 12 -17.44 15.60 -17.36
N ASN A 13 -17.71 16.78 -16.78
CA ASN A 13 -16.87 17.97 -16.94
C ASN A 13 -16.25 18.42 -15.60
N ARG A 14 -15.99 17.47 -14.70
CA ARG A 14 -15.29 17.77 -13.45
C ARG A 14 -13.80 17.97 -13.76
N PRO A 15 -13.20 19.10 -13.36
CA PRO A 15 -11.75 19.26 -13.50
C PRO A 15 -11.04 18.12 -12.76
N PRO A 16 -9.90 17.62 -13.28
CA PRO A 16 -9.17 16.52 -12.68
C PRO A 16 -8.82 16.86 -11.23
N VAL A 17 -9.20 15.97 -10.32
CA VAL A 17 -8.94 16.13 -8.89
C VAL A 17 -7.66 15.38 -8.56
N PHE A 18 -6.63 16.10 -8.14
CA PHE A 18 -5.42 15.48 -7.61
C PHE A 18 -5.63 15.15 -6.14
N VAL A 19 -5.57 13.87 -5.80
CA VAL A 19 -5.72 13.38 -4.43
C VAL A 19 -4.35 12.88 -3.96
N VAL A 20 -3.86 13.44 -2.86
CA VAL A 20 -2.67 12.93 -2.16
C VAL A 20 -3.14 12.16 -0.95
N LEU A 21 -2.82 10.87 -0.90
CA LEU A 21 -3.03 10.02 0.27
C LEU A 21 -1.70 9.87 1.00
N GLN A 22 -1.57 10.51 2.15
CA GLN A 22 -0.48 10.25 3.07
C GLN A 22 -0.93 9.20 4.08
N LEU A 23 -0.31 8.04 4.04
CA LEU A 23 -0.50 7.02 5.05
C LEU A 23 0.58 7.21 6.12
N SER A 24 0.19 7.52 7.35
CA SER A 24 1.08 7.57 8.50
C SER A 24 1.00 6.25 9.28
N GLY A 25 2.15 5.64 9.57
CA GLY A 25 2.22 4.40 10.36
C GLY A 25 2.53 3.15 9.54
N GLY A 26 1.78 2.06 9.80
CA GLY A 26 2.19 0.67 9.57
C GLY A 26 1.98 0.05 8.20
N ASN A 27 1.51 0.82 7.20
CA ASN A 27 1.52 0.35 5.81
C ASN A 27 2.70 0.98 5.08
N ASP A 28 3.83 0.28 5.14
CA ASP A 28 5.07 0.64 4.46
C ASP A 28 5.41 -0.37 3.36
N PHE A 29 6.50 -0.13 2.64
CA PHE A 29 6.90 -1.01 1.55
C PHE A 29 7.23 -2.43 2.02
N MET A 30 7.74 -2.61 3.23
CA MET A 30 8.11 -3.92 3.78
C MET A 30 6.91 -4.68 4.39
N SER A 31 5.86 -3.97 4.82
CA SER A 31 4.60 -4.62 5.21
C SER A 31 3.79 -5.01 3.98
N THR A 32 3.84 -4.18 2.92
CA THR A 32 3.10 -4.43 1.66
C THR A 32 3.76 -5.52 0.84
N VAL A 33 5.07 -5.40 0.58
CA VAL A 33 5.90 -6.31 -0.21
C VAL A 33 7.03 -6.80 0.67
N ILE A 34 6.84 -7.99 1.22
CA ILE A 34 7.70 -8.62 2.21
C ILE A 34 8.84 -9.35 1.47
N PRO A 35 10.11 -8.95 1.62
CA PRO A 35 11.25 -9.70 1.13
C PRO A 35 11.57 -10.87 2.07
N TYR A 36 10.76 -11.92 2.05
CA TYR A 36 10.90 -13.04 3.01
C TYR A 36 12.22 -13.81 2.84
N ASN A 37 12.85 -13.76 1.67
CA ASN A 37 14.17 -14.35 1.45
C ASN A 37 15.34 -13.51 2.00
N ASP A 38 15.10 -12.29 2.48
CA ASP A 38 16.13 -11.46 3.11
C ASP A 38 16.09 -11.64 4.63
N PRO A 39 17.08 -12.30 5.26
CA PRO A 39 17.09 -12.52 6.70
C PRO A 39 17.08 -11.22 7.51
N HIS A 40 17.60 -10.12 6.94
CA HIS A 40 17.59 -8.82 7.60
C HIS A 40 16.17 -8.29 7.83
N TYR A 41 15.18 -8.72 7.03
CA TYR A 41 13.78 -8.38 7.26
C TYR A 41 13.34 -8.80 8.67
N PHE A 42 13.58 -10.05 9.02
CA PHE A 42 13.17 -10.60 10.32
C PHE A 42 14.03 -10.08 11.47
N GLU A 43 15.33 -9.85 11.23
CA GLU A 43 16.23 -9.29 12.25
C GLU A 43 15.86 -7.85 12.64
N TYR A 44 15.51 -7.02 11.65
CA TYR A 44 15.21 -5.61 11.87
C TYR A 44 13.74 -5.35 12.21
N ARG A 45 12.82 -6.26 11.87
CA ARG A 45 11.38 -6.09 12.11
C ARG A 45 10.82 -7.00 13.21
N LYS A 46 11.51 -7.11 14.35
CA LYS A 46 11.09 -7.97 15.48
C LYS A 46 9.67 -7.76 15.98
N THR A 47 9.12 -6.54 15.86
CA THR A 47 7.80 -6.16 16.39
C THR A 47 6.69 -6.13 15.34
N VAL A 48 7.05 -5.89 14.07
CA VAL A 48 6.11 -5.59 12.97
C VAL A 48 6.39 -6.42 11.72
N GLY A 49 7.28 -7.41 11.82
CA GLY A 49 7.59 -8.35 10.76
C GLY A 49 6.46 -9.36 10.62
N ILE A 50 6.11 -9.67 9.39
CA ILE A 50 5.13 -10.69 9.06
C ILE A 50 5.85 -12.05 8.98
N PRO A 51 5.40 -13.08 9.70
CA PRO A 51 5.94 -14.43 9.56
C PRO A 51 5.81 -14.95 8.12
N GLU A 52 6.82 -15.69 7.66
CA GLU A 52 6.82 -16.26 6.30
C GLU A 52 5.57 -17.13 6.04
N ASP A 53 5.17 -17.94 7.02
CA ASP A 53 4.00 -18.82 6.93
C ASP A 53 2.67 -18.08 6.72
N ASP A 54 2.57 -16.85 7.26
CA ASP A 54 1.39 -16.00 7.10
C ASP A 54 1.44 -15.19 5.80
N ALA A 55 2.63 -15.04 5.21
CA ALA A 55 2.86 -14.17 4.08
C ALA A 55 2.35 -14.77 2.76
N LEU A 56 1.78 -13.90 1.94
CA LEU A 56 1.18 -14.28 0.67
C LEU A 56 2.22 -14.32 -0.44
N HIS A 57 2.91 -15.45 -0.57
CA HIS A 57 4.02 -15.66 -1.50
C HIS A 57 3.73 -15.26 -2.96
N ILE A 58 4.54 -14.34 -3.47
CA ILE A 58 4.62 -14.01 -4.89
C ILE A 58 5.98 -14.48 -5.43
N ASP A 59 6.36 -14.03 -6.63
CA ASP A 59 7.58 -14.48 -7.29
C ASP A 59 8.84 -13.76 -6.75
N GLY A 60 10.01 -14.36 -6.99
CA GLY A 60 11.31 -13.72 -6.78
C GLY A 60 11.74 -13.53 -5.33
N GLY A 61 11.17 -14.28 -4.38
CA GLY A 61 11.51 -14.15 -2.95
C GLY A 61 10.74 -13.05 -2.22
N TYR A 62 9.61 -12.63 -2.78
CA TYR A 62 8.72 -11.64 -2.19
C TYR A 62 7.35 -12.23 -1.84
N ALA A 63 6.68 -11.65 -0.87
CA ALA A 63 5.32 -12.01 -0.48
C ALA A 63 4.50 -10.74 -0.20
N PHE A 64 3.17 -10.82 -0.30
CA PHE A 64 2.30 -9.73 0.12
C PHE A 64 1.86 -9.88 1.58
N HIS A 65 1.42 -8.76 2.17
CA HIS A 65 0.74 -8.77 3.45
C HIS A 65 -0.44 -9.76 3.46
N PRO A 66 -0.70 -10.50 4.56
CA PRO A 66 -1.83 -11.42 4.68
C PRO A 66 -3.19 -10.79 4.30
N SER A 67 -3.37 -9.52 4.67
CA SER A 67 -4.58 -8.73 4.36
C SER A 67 -4.75 -8.38 2.88
N MET A 68 -3.75 -8.62 2.03
CA MET A 68 -3.80 -8.38 0.59
C MET A 68 -4.29 -9.60 -0.20
N GLY A 69 -5.00 -10.53 0.44
CA GLY A 69 -5.57 -11.71 -0.22
C GLY A 69 -6.35 -11.39 -1.50
N SER A 70 -7.13 -10.31 -1.51
CA SER A 70 -7.89 -9.90 -2.71
C SER A 70 -7.03 -9.41 -3.89
N VAL A 71 -5.75 -9.09 -3.65
CA VAL A 71 -4.80 -8.67 -4.70
C VAL A 71 -4.11 -9.90 -5.30
N LYS A 72 -3.82 -10.91 -4.47
CA LYS A 72 -3.24 -12.19 -4.86
C LYS A 72 -4.35 -13.15 -5.28
N ASN A 73 -4.83 -12.96 -6.51
CA ASN A 73 -5.77 -13.86 -7.17
C ASN A 73 -5.19 -15.27 -7.33
#